data_AF-A0AAJ1Q402-F1
#
_entry.id   AF-A0AAJ1Q402-F1
#
_cell.length_a   1.000
_cell.length_b   1.000
_cell.length_c   1.000
_cell.angle_alpha   90.00
_cell.angle_beta   90.00
_cell.angle_gamma   90.00
#
_symmetry.space_group_name_H-M   'P 1'
#
loop_
_entity.id
_entity.type
_entity.pdbx_description
1 polymer ?
#
loop_
_entity_poly.entity_id
_entity_poly.type
_entity_poly.pdbx_seq_one_letter_code
_entity_poly.pdbx_strand_id
1 'polypeptide(L)'
;MNLRPIPRSEHVRSGVYALVFAPVALIFMGSSMADLQAQAAVGLPLASVEGLIGVALATIILALVSLNCEESPAGMYVTSALSIPIGLSQAAGYLRVPLLQSMILDLPDMRSSVLWSLYPLSVTLITGCAAVALTYARYPAVKIDSLVPYPAITGHRHTWVASLSIPATLIASVLFVLAAPNDTSAVSANGLSALEPAAGTHALETIIAAILLGLTALVARFSLTGPQAGAWLIMAIPTYMLVPLWSSITGSVVTPGPSVTTQLALASPVIASLGCLLGASTMGIYVARQRVSVGDEATQLDTQRDQNNGDETRLADK
;
A
#
# COMPACT_ATOMS: atom_id res chain seq x y z
N MET A 1 -16.51 23.48 20.39
CA MET A 1 -15.70 22.52 19.59
C MET A 1 -14.83 23.35 18.66
N ASN A 2 -13.59 23.64 19.08
CA ASN A 2 -12.66 24.46 18.28
C ASN A 2 -12.04 23.56 17.21
N LEU A 3 -12.67 23.49 16.03
CA LEU A 3 -11.98 23.06 14.83
C LEU A 3 -10.91 24.14 14.56
N ARG A 4 -9.66 23.94 14.97
CA ARG A 4 -8.58 24.77 14.43
C ARG A 4 -8.59 24.53 12.91
N PRO A 5 -8.95 25.52 12.09
CA PRO A 5 -8.88 25.34 10.65
C PRO A 5 -7.42 25.05 10.31
N ILE A 6 -7.17 23.92 9.66
CA ILE A 6 -5.84 23.60 9.13
C ILE A 6 -5.46 24.78 8.23
N PRO A 7 -4.34 25.46 8.49
CA PRO A 7 -3.96 26.60 7.68
C PRO A 7 -3.72 26.10 6.25
N ARG A 8 -4.21 26.87 5.26
CA ARG A 8 -4.07 26.52 3.83
C ARG A 8 -2.63 26.21 3.43
N SER A 9 -1.65 26.77 4.15
CA SER A 9 -0.22 26.50 3.99
C SER A 9 0.16 25.03 4.20
N GLU A 10 -0.45 24.32 5.15
CA GLU A 10 -0.15 22.90 5.44
C GLU A 10 -0.69 21.98 4.33
N HIS A 11 -1.87 22.27 3.79
CA HIS A 11 -2.42 21.58 2.62
C HIS A 11 -1.53 21.75 1.39
N VAL A 12 -1.08 22.98 1.12
CA VAL A 12 -0.20 23.28 0.00
C VAL A 12 1.16 22.61 0.17
N ARG A 13 1.76 22.67 1.37
CA ARG A 13 3.07 22.05 1.63
C ARG A 13 3.04 20.54 1.41
N SER A 14 2.06 19.85 2.00
CA SER A 14 1.88 18.40 1.84
C SER A 14 1.58 18.01 0.39
N GLY A 15 0.70 18.77 -0.28
CA GLY A 15 0.36 18.56 -1.69
C GLY A 15 1.55 18.74 -2.64
N VAL A 16 2.34 19.81 -2.47
CA VAL A 16 3.53 20.08 -3.28
C VAL A 16 4.60 19.01 -3.07
N TYR A 17 4.82 18.58 -1.82
CA TYR A 17 5.74 17.49 -1.54
C TYR A 17 5.33 16.20 -2.26
N ALA A 18 4.05 15.81 -2.15
CA ALA A 18 3.54 14.64 -2.85
C ALA A 18 3.63 14.79 -4.38
N LEU A 19 3.40 15.99 -4.93
CA LEU A 19 3.50 16.23 -6.37
C LEU A 19 4.91 15.95 -6.91
N VAL A 20 5.95 16.21 -6.12
CA VAL A 20 7.35 15.95 -6.51
C VAL A 20 7.74 14.48 -6.29
N PHE A 21 7.44 13.94 -5.11
CA PHE A 21 7.99 12.64 -4.68
C PHE A 21 7.11 11.44 -5.02
N ALA A 22 5.78 11.61 -5.07
CA ALA A 22 4.88 10.50 -5.40
C ALA A 22 5.09 9.97 -6.84
N PRO A 23 5.28 10.81 -7.87
CA PRO A 23 5.59 10.29 -9.20
C PRO A 23 6.83 9.42 -9.23
N VAL A 24 7.90 9.87 -8.58
CA VAL A 24 9.17 9.12 -8.51
C VAL A 24 8.93 7.77 -7.84
N ALA A 25 8.24 7.74 -6.70
CA ALA A 25 7.94 6.49 -5.99
C ALA A 25 7.09 5.52 -6.83
N LEU A 26 6.02 6.02 -7.46
CA LEU A 26 5.09 5.19 -8.24
C LEU A 26 5.74 4.64 -9.52
N ILE A 27 6.56 5.46 -10.19
CA ILE A 27 7.32 5.06 -11.37
C ILE A 27 8.37 4.01 -10.98
N PHE A 28 9.13 4.24 -9.92
CA PHE A 28 10.16 3.31 -9.45
C PHE A 28 9.52 1.99 -9.01
N MET A 29 8.42 2.03 -8.25
CA MET A 29 7.74 0.81 -7.80
C MET A 29 7.28 -0.05 -8.97
N GLY A 30 6.58 0.53 -9.95
CA GLY A 30 6.07 -0.24 -11.09
C GLY A 30 7.17 -0.73 -12.04
N SER A 31 8.20 0.09 -12.29
CA SER A 31 9.31 -0.30 -13.17
C SER A 31 10.21 -1.39 -12.54
N SER A 32 10.49 -1.30 -11.24
CA SER A 32 11.28 -2.32 -10.54
C SER A 32 10.51 -3.61 -10.33
N MET A 33 9.19 -3.54 -10.12
CA MET A 33 8.33 -4.72 -10.13
C MET A 33 8.39 -5.43 -11.50
N ALA A 34 8.29 -4.67 -12.61
CA ALA A 34 8.37 -5.25 -13.95
C ALA A 34 9.74 -5.89 -14.24
N ASP A 35 10.84 -5.30 -13.75
CA ASP A 35 12.20 -5.88 -13.89
C ASP A 35 12.32 -7.22 -13.15
N LEU A 36 11.81 -7.29 -11.92
CA LEU A 36 11.78 -8.53 -11.13
C LEU A 36 10.93 -9.62 -11.81
N GLN A 37 9.81 -9.24 -12.44
CA GLN A 37 8.99 -10.18 -13.19
C GLN A 37 9.65 -10.65 -14.48
N ALA A 38 10.30 -9.74 -15.21
CA ALA A 38 11.03 -10.07 -16.44
C ALA A 38 12.13 -11.11 -16.16
N GLN A 39 12.85 -10.94 -15.06
CA GLN A 39 13.86 -11.92 -14.65
C GLN A 39 13.25 -13.25 -14.23
N ALA A 40 12.16 -13.22 -13.46
CA ALA A 40 11.45 -14.44 -13.12
C ALA A 40 11.05 -15.19 -14.40
N ALA A 41 10.49 -14.50 -15.40
CA ALA A 41 10.05 -15.12 -16.66
C ALA A 41 11.17 -15.78 -17.47
N VAL A 42 12.39 -15.23 -17.45
CA VAL A 42 13.55 -15.79 -18.16
C VAL A 42 14.26 -16.88 -17.33
N GLY A 43 13.70 -17.25 -16.17
CA GLY A 43 14.26 -18.29 -15.32
C GLY A 43 15.52 -17.83 -14.58
N LEU A 44 15.65 -16.53 -14.30
CA LEU A 44 16.67 -16.01 -13.41
C LEU A 44 16.14 -16.00 -11.97
N PRO A 45 17.01 -16.19 -10.96
CA PRO A 45 16.61 -16.11 -9.57
C PRO A 45 16.09 -14.70 -9.25
N LEU A 46 15.01 -14.60 -8.47
CA LEU A 46 14.33 -13.34 -8.13
C LEU A 46 15.17 -12.37 -7.27
N ALA A 47 16.42 -12.72 -6.96
CA ALA A 47 17.34 -11.93 -6.17
C ALA A 47 18.03 -10.82 -6.97
N SER A 48 17.32 -10.19 -7.93
CA SER A 48 17.82 -9.01 -8.63
C SER A 48 18.11 -7.90 -7.63
N VAL A 49 19.37 -7.52 -7.51
CA VAL A 49 19.77 -6.44 -6.61
C VAL A 49 19.13 -5.12 -7.05
N GLU A 50 19.02 -4.86 -8.35
CA GLU A 50 18.51 -3.59 -8.88
C GLU A 50 17.00 -3.46 -8.70
N GLY A 51 16.24 -4.49 -9.06
CA GLY A 51 14.78 -4.52 -8.87
C GLY A 51 14.39 -4.47 -7.39
N LEU A 52 15.10 -5.20 -6.52
CA LEU A 52 14.85 -5.15 -5.08
C LEU A 52 15.17 -3.77 -4.50
N ILE A 53 16.31 -3.16 -4.86
CA ILE A 53 16.69 -1.80 -4.41
C ILE A 53 15.65 -0.79 -4.87
N GLY A 54 15.19 -0.86 -6.12
CA GLY A 54 14.20 0.08 -6.64
C GLY A 54 12.85 -0.01 -5.91
N VAL A 55 12.38 -1.22 -5.59
CA VAL A 55 11.20 -1.42 -4.72
C VAL A 55 11.44 -0.85 -3.32
N ALA A 56 12.60 -1.07 -2.70
CA ALA A 56 12.92 -0.52 -1.38
C ALA A 56 12.95 1.01 -1.38
N LEU A 57 13.64 1.63 -2.34
CA LEU A 57 13.69 3.09 -2.48
C LEU A 57 12.31 3.68 -2.71
N ALA A 58 11.51 3.09 -3.60
CA ALA A 58 10.13 3.51 -3.83
C ALA A 58 9.28 3.42 -2.54
N THR A 59 9.45 2.35 -1.77
CA THR A 59 8.77 2.13 -0.49
C THR A 59 9.13 3.21 0.52
N ILE A 60 10.42 3.54 0.65
CA ILE A 60 10.91 4.58 1.56
C ILE A 60 10.36 5.95 1.15
N ILE A 61 10.44 6.31 -0.13
CA ILE A 61 9.91 7.59 -0.63
C ILE A 61 8.40 7.68 -0.37
N LEU A 62 7.65 6.60 -0.63
CA LEU A 62 6.21 6.57 -0.40
C LEU A 62 5.87 6.66 1.09
N ALA A 63 6.66 6.02 1.96
CA ALA A 63 6.50 6.13 3.40
C ALA A 63 6.75 7.58 3.86
N LEU A 64 7.78 8.25 3.33
CA LEU A 64 8.03 9.67 3.60
C LEU A 64 6.89 10.57 3.10
N VAL A 65 6.34 10.29 1.92
CA VAL A 65 5.14 10.98 1.41
C VAL A 65 3.97 10.78 2.37
N SER A 66 3.71 9.55 2.79
CA SER A 66 2.64 9.22 3.74
C SER A 66 2.84 9.93 5.09
N LEU A 67 4.06 9.93 5.63
CA LEU A 67 4.40 10.61 6.89
C LEU A 67 4.24 12.13 6.79
N ASN A 68 4.59 12.75 5.65
CA ASN A 68 4.36 14.19 5.42
C ASN A 68 2.86 14.53 5.30
N CYS A 69 2.01 13.53 5.09
CA CYS A 69 0.56 13.71 5.14
C CYS A 69 0.00 13.68 6.58
N GLU A 70 0.82 13.80 7.63
CA GLU A 70 0.36 13.87 9.02
C GLU A 70 -0.43 15.15 9.33
N GLU A 71 -0.10 16.28 8.69
CA GLU A 71 -0.72 17.60 8.93
C GLU A 71 -1.83 17.92 7.91
N SER A 72 -1.74 17.37 6.70
CA SER A 72 -2.83 17.43 5.71
C SER A 72 -3.01 16.12 4.94
N PRO A 73 -4.26 15.67 4.64
CA PRO A 73 -4.48 14.52 3.77
C PRO A 73 -4.24 14.84 2.28
N ALA A 74 -4.00 16.11 1.93
CA ALA A 74 -3.87 16.57 0.56
C ALA A 74 -2.78 15.81 -0.21
N GLY A 75 -1.63 15.52 0.40
CA GLY A 75 -0.55 14.77 -0.24
C GLY A 75 -0.95 13.34 -0.64
N MET A 76 -1.76 12.66 0.17
CA MET A 76 -2.20 11.30 -0.15
C MET A 76 -3.27 11.30 -1.27
N TYR A 77 -4.14 12.30 -1.30
CA TYR A 77 -5.05 12.50 -2.44
C TYR A 77 -4.30 12.83 -3.73
N VAL A 78 -3.27 13.66 -3.67
CA VAL A 78 -2.38 13.95 -4.80
C VAL A 78 -1.69 12.68 -5.28
N THR A 79 -1.18 11.86 -4.36
CA THR A 79 -0.58 10.55 -4.67
C THR A 79 -1.57 9.62 -5.37
N SER A 80 -2.81 9.54 -4.88
CA SER A 80 -3.89 8.76 -5.51
C SER A 80 -4.32 9.31 -6.87
N ALA A 81 -4.34 10.63 -7.05
CA ALA A 81 -4.66 11.24 -8.33
C ALA A 81 -3.55 10.98 -9.36
N LEU A 82 -2.28 11.01 -8.94
CA LEU A 82 -1.12 10.77 -9.80
C LEU A 82 -0.92 9.30 -10.14
N SER A 83 -1.39 8.37 -9.31
CA SER A 83 -1.30 6.93 -9.62
C SER A 83 -2.13 6.53 -10.84
N ILE A 84 -3.19 7.28 -11.18
CA ILE A 84 -3.99 7.06 -12.39
C ILE A 84 -3.18 7.31 -13.68
N PRO A 85 -2.70 8.54 -13.99
CA PRO A 85 -1.97 8.80 -15.22
C PRO A 85 -0.64 8.03 -15.28
N ILE A 86 0.04 7.84 -14.16
CA ILE A 86 1.28 7.04 -14.10
C ILE A 86 0.98 5.58 -14.40
N GLY A 87 -0.04 5.01 -13.76
CA GLY A 87 -0.44 3.63 -13.96
C GLY A 87 -0.93 3.36 -15.40
N LEU A 88 -1.69 4.29 -15.99
CA LEU A 88 -2.07 4.22 -17.41
C LEU A 88 -0.85 4.29 -18.34
N SER A 89 0.13 5.13 -18.01
CA SER A 89 1.38 5.23 -18.79
C SER A 89 2.20 3.94 -18.69
N GLN A 90 2.28 3.33 -17.51
CA GLN A 90 2.94 2.03 -17.29
C GLN A 90 2.19 0.89 -18.01
N ALA A 91 0.85 0.90 -17.98
CA ALA A 91 0.02 -0.04 -18.75
C ALA A 91 0.17 0.13 -20.27
N ALA A 92 0.52 1.33 -20.74
CA ALA A 92 0.88 1.57 -22.13
C ALA A 92 2.35 1.22 -22.47
N GLY A 93 3.14 0.73 -21.49
CA GLY A 93 4.55 0.33 -21.66
C GLY A 93 5.57 1.46 -21.48
N TYR A 94 5.14 2.65 -21.04
CA TYR A 94 6.01 3.81 -20.79
C TYR A 94 6.48 3.86 -19.32
N LEU A 95 7.27 4.90 -18.97
CA LEU A 95 7.80 5.14 -17.62
C LEU A 95 8.69 4.00 -17.09
N ARG A 96 9.53 3.46 -18.00
CA ARG A 96 10.64 2.55 -17.69
C ARG A 96 11.81 3.38 -17.17
N VAL A 97 12.47 2.91 -16.11
CA VAL A 97 13.62 3.60 -15.51
C VAL A 97 14.88 2.76 -15.73
N PRO A 98 15.68 3.06 -16.77
CA PRO A 98 16.85 2.24 -17.12
C PRO A 98 17.94 2.20 -16.03
N LEU A 99 17.93 3.16 -15.11
CA LEU A 99 18.94 3.28 -14.04
C LEU A 99 18.82 2.19 -12.95
N LEU A 100 17.70 1.49 -12.88
CA LEU A 100 17.39 0.45 -11.87
C LEU A 100 16.87 -0.84 -12.53
N GLN A 101 17.26 -1.07 -13.79
CA GLN A 101 16.82 -2.19 -14.61
C GLN A 101 18.01 -3.04 -15.01
N SER A 102 18.00 -4.29 -14.54
CA SER A 102 19.06 -5.24 -14.87
C SER A 102 18.76 -5.98 -16.17
N MET A 103 17.51 -5.95 -16.64
CA MET A 103 17.10 -6.41 -17.96
C MET A 103 16.54 -5.25 -18.79
N ILE A 104 16.87 -5.21 -20.09
CA ILE A 104 16.28 -4.25 -21.04
C ILE A 104 14.81 -4.61 -21.22
N LEU A 105 13.92 -3.90 -20.51
CA LEU A 105 12.48 -4.05 -20.63
C LEU A 105 11.96 -3.42 -21.93
N ASP A 106 11.47 -4.25 -22.84
CA ASP A 106 10.76 -3.77 -24.03
C ASP A 106 9.35 -3.25 -23.68
N LEU A 107 8.76 -2.44 -24.56
CA LEU A 107 7.39 -1.94 -24.39
C LEU A 107 6.37 -3.04 -24.05
N PRO A 108 6.29 -4.15 -24.81
CA PRO A 108 5.34 -5.22 -24.53
C PRO A 108 5.55 -5.87 -23.17
N ASP A 109 6.80 -6.00 -22.69
CA ASP A 109 7.07 -6.65 -21.41
C ASP A 109 6.55 -5.83 -20.23
N MET A 110 6.80 -4.52 -20.25
CA MET A 110 6.28 -3.58 -19.24
C MET A 110 4.75 -3.57 -19.25
N ARG A 111 4.13 -3.53 -20.44
CA ARG A 111 2.68 -3.54 -20.59
C ARG A 111 2.09 -4.85 -20.06
N SER A 112 2.61 -6.00 -20.48
CA SER A 112 2.16 -7.31 -20.05
C SER A 112 2.21 -7.46 -18.54
N SER A 113 3.37 -7.13 -17.93
CA SER A 113 3.62 -7.13 -16.49
C SER A 113 2.53 -6.42 -15.67
N VAL A 114 2.13 -5.24 -16.15
CA VAL A 114 1.19 -4.35 -15.46
C VAL A 114 -0.26 -4.75 -15.71
N LEU A 115 -0.59 -5.20 -16.93
CA LEU A 115 -1.96 -5.49 -17.33
C LEU A 115 -2.50 -6.80 -16.77
N TRP A 116 -1.71 -7.88 -16.74
CA TRP A 116 -2.20 -9.18 -16.27
C TRP A 116 -2.64 -9.13 -14.80
N SER A 117 -1.93 -8.34 -14.00
CA SER A 117 -2.18 -8.19 -12.56
C SER A 117 -3.13 -7.03 -12.22
N LEU A 118 -3.57 -6.25 -13.23
CA LEU A 118 -4.28 -4.97 -13.03
C LEU A 118 -3.58 -4.08 -11.98
N TYR A 119 -2.25 -4.05 -12.01
CA TYR A 119 -1.42 -3.35 -11.02
C TYR A 119 -1.85 -1.89 -10.77
N PRO A 120 -2.15 -1.06 -11.80
CA PRO A 120 -2.58 0.33 -11.61
C PRO A 120 -3.86 0.46 -10.79
N LEU A 121 -4.79 -0.48 -10.96
CA LEU A 121 -6.06 -0.52 -10.23
C LEU A 121 -5.81 -0.79 -8.73
N SER A 122 -4.91 -1.74 -8.43
CA SER A 122 -4.51 -2.02 -7.05
C SER A 122 -3.83 -0.83 -6.38
N VAL A 123 -2.90 -0.17 -7.08
CA VAL A 123 -2.18 1.00 -6.57
C VAL A 123 -3.14 2.16 -6.29
N THR A 124 -4.05 2.45 -7.23
CA THR A 124 -5.04 3.53 -7.09
C THR A 124 -6.02 3.27 -5.95
N LEU A 125 -6.51 2.03 -5.79
CA LEU A 125 -7.39 1.67 -4.68
C LEU A 125 -6.69 1.76 -3.33
N ILE A 126 -5.46 1.25 -3.19
CA ILE A 126 -4.70 1.33 -1.93
C ILE A 126 -4.46 2.79 -1.55
N THR A 127 -3.93 3.60 -2.48
CA THR A 127 -3.60 5.01 -2.21
C THR A 127 -4.85 5.86 -1.98
N GLY A 128 -5.93 5.62 -2.73
CA GLY A 128 -7.21 6.32 -2.57
C GLY A 128 -7.88 5.98 -1.24
N CYS A 129 -7.98 4.69 -0.90
CA CYS A 129 -8.53 4.26 0.38
C CYS A 129 -7.66 4.72 1.57
N ALA A 130 -6.34 4.77 1.43
CA ALA A 130 -5.44 5.35 2.43
C ALA A 130 -5.70 6.86 2.62
N ALA A 131 -5.93 7.62 1.54
CA ALA A 131 -6.28 9.04 1.61
C ALA A 131 -7.60 9.27 2.37
N VAL A 132 -8.61 8.44 2.07
CA VAL A 132 -9.90 8.45 2.74
C VAL A 132 -9.75 8.08 4.22
N ALA A 133 -9.01 7.01 4.53
CA ALA A 133 -8.73 6.59 5.91
C ALA A 133 -8.01 7.68 6.71
N LEU A 134 -7.01 8.34 6.12
CA LEU A 134 -6.26 9.43 6.74
C LEU A 134 -7.15 10.63 7.03
N THR A 135 -8.02 11.00 6.10
CA THR A 135 -9.02 12.08 6.28
C THR A 135 -9.93 11.76 7.45
N TYR A 136 -10.41 10.52 7.51
CA TYR A 136 -11.31 10.05 8.53
C TYR A 136 -10.66 9.78 9.90
N ALA A 137 -9.36 9.48 9.94
CA ALA A 137 -8.60 9.26 11.18
C ALA A 137 -8.34 10.55 11.96
N ARG A 138 -8.49 11.71 11.30
CA ARG A 138 -8.28 13.05 11.90
C ARG A 138 -9.51 13.60 12.61
N TYR A 139 -10.69 13.13 12.23
CA TYR A 139 -11.88 13.48 12.98
C TYR A 139 -11.83 12.69 14.28
N PRO A 140 -11.91 13.35 15.45
CA PRO A 140 -12.08 12.63 16.70
C PRO A 140 -13.27 11.71 16.46
N ALA A 141 -13.10 10.42 16.74
CA ALA A 141 -14.21 9.51 16.71
C ALA A 141 -15.26 10.19 17.57
N VAL A 142 -16.39 10.60 16.97
CA VAL A 142 -17.58 10.94 17.74
C VAL A 142 -17.65 9.85 18.79
N LYS A 143 -17.83 10.20 20.07
CA LYS A 143 -18.14 9.22 21.10
C LYS A 143 -19.43 8.52 20.64
N ILE A 144 -19.28 7.50 19.79
CA ILE A 144 -20.33 6.62 19.31
C ILE A 144 -20.83 5.76 20.48
N ASP A 145 -20.21 5.90 21.66
CA ASP A 145 -20.69 5.42 22.94
C ASP A 145 -22.15 5.84 23.24
N SER A 146 -22.70 6.88 22.59
CA SER A 146 -24.10 7.30 22.79
C SER A 146 -25.09 6.98 21.67
N LEU A 147 -24.66 6.48 20.50
CA LEU A 147 -25.58 6.24 19.36
C LEU A 147 -25.60 4.81 18.81
N VAL A 148 -24.60 3.96 19.13
CA VAL A 148 -24.60 2.56 18.68
C VAL A 148 -24.38 1.64 19.89
N PRO A 149 -25.39 0.87 20.34
CA PRO A 149 -25.33 0.06 21.55
C PRO A 149 -24.62 -1.29 21.32
N TYR A 150 -23.42 -1.30 20.73
CA TYR A 150 -22.63 -2.53 20.59
C TYR A 150 -21.26 -2.41 21.29
N PRO A 151 -21.18 -2.73 22.60
CA PRO A 151 -19.97 -2.63 23.41
C PRO A 151 -18.83 -3.58 23.00
N ALA A 152 -19.09 -4.57 22.14
CA ALA A 152 -18.07 -5.52 21.67
C ALA A 152 -17.07 -4.92 20.66
N ILE A 153 -17.51 -3.94 19.85
CA ILE A 153 -16.70 -3.34 18.79
C ILE A 153 -15.77 -2.27 19.35
N THR A 154 -16.19 -1.57 20.41
CA THR A 154 -15.44 -0.46 20.99
C THR A 154 -14.28 -0.91 21.86
N GLY A 155 -14.35 -2.09 22.51
CA GLY A 155 -13.28 -2.62 23.38
C GLY A 155 -12.15 -3.38 22.66
N HIS A 156 -12.41 -4.01 21.50
CA HIS A 156 -11.44 -4.86 20.79
C HIS A 156 -11.18 -4.40 19.35
N ARG A 157 -11.15 -3.09 19.12
CA ARG A 157 -10.95 -2.49 17.78
C ARG A 157 -9.70 -3.03 17.08
N HIS A 158 -8.63 -3.25 17.83
CA HIS A 158 -7.38 -3.80 17.31
C HIS A 158 -7.53 -5.24 16.82
N THR A 159 -8.20 -6.08 17.60
CA THR A 159 -8.44 -7.50 17.27
C THR A 159 -9.37 -7.64 16.08
N TRP A 160 -10.47 -6.89 16.03
CA TRP A 160 -11.42 -6.91 14.90
C TRP A 160 -10.77 -6.53 13.58
N VAL A 161 -9.97 -5.47 13.59
CA VAL A 161 -9.25 -5.01 12.40
C VAL A 161 -8.20 -6.02 11.96
N ALA A 162 -7.46 -6.62 12.89
CA ALA A 162 -6.51 -7.68 12.58
C ALA A 162 -7.20 -8.91 11.98
N SER A 163 -8.34 -9.33 12.55
CA SER A 163 -9.15 -10.44 12.06
C SER A 163 -9.74 -10.21 10.66
N LEU A 164 -9.89 -8.95 10.22
CA LEU A 164 -10.37 -8.65 8.86
C LEU A 164 -9.22 -8.49 7.86
N SER A 165 -8.18 -7.75 8.23
CA SER A 165 -7.07 -7.37 7.34
C SER A 165 -6.10 -8.52 7.05
N ILE A 166 -5.80 -9.37 8.03
CA ILE A 166 -4.87 -10.50 7.82
C ILE A 166 -5.47 -11.51 6.82
N PRO A 167 -6.73 -11.97 6.99
CA PRO A 167 -7.34 -12.83 5.98
C PRO A 167 -7.52 -12.12 4.63
N ALA A 168 -7.89 -10.84 4.61
CA ALA A 168 -8.05 -10.10 3.35
C ALA A 168 -6.75 -10.01 2.54
N THR A 169 -5.62 -9.72 3.19
CA THR A 169 -4.29 -9.68 2.54
C THR A 169 -3.82 -11.07 2.10
N LEU A 170 -4.12 -12.11 2.89
CA LEU A 170 -3.83 -13.50 2.51
C LEU A 170 -4.64 -13.92 1.28
N ILE A 171 -5.96 -13.68 1.28
CA ILE A 171 -6.85 -13.98 0.16
C ILE A 171 -6.42 -13.21 -1.08
N ALA A 172 -6.11 -11.91 -0.97
CA ALA A 172 -5.60 -11.12 -2.08
C ALA A 172 -4.30 -11.70 -2.67
N SER A 173 -3.37 -12.14 -1.81
CA SER A 173 -2.12 -12.77 -2.25
C SER A 173 -2.37 -14.07 -3.01
N VAL A 174 -3.27 -14.93 -2.48
CA VAL A 174 -3.67 -16.17 -3.14
C VAL A 174 -4.34 -15.90 -4.49
N LEU A 175 -5.22 -14.89 -4.58
CA LEU A 175 -5.86 -14.50 -5.83
C LEU A 175 -4.85 -14.03 -6.89
N PHE A 176 -3.81 -13.30 -6.51
CA PHE A 176 -2.73 -12.94 -7.45
C PHE A 176 -1.93 -14.14 -7.96
N VAL A 177 -1.68 -15.13 -7.09
CA VAL A 177 -1.02 -16.39 -7.51
C VAL A 177 -1.92 -17.17 -8.46
N LEU A 178 -3.22 -17.29 -8.16
CA LEU A 178 -4.19 -17.99 -8.99
C LEU A 178 -4.45 -17.30 -10.33
N ALA A 179 -4.32 -15.97 -10.38
CA ALA A 179 -4.44 -15.19 -11.61
C ALA A 179 -3.19 -15.29 -12.51
N ALA A 180 -2.05 -15.72 -11.96
CA ALA A 180 -0.85 -15.96 -12.75
C ALA A 180 -1.03 -17.20 -13.64
N PRO A 181 -0.49 -17.21 -14.88
CA PRO A 181 -0.66 -18.33 -15.78
C PRO A 181 -0.09 -19.62 -15.20
N ASN A 182 -0.92 -20.66 -15.24
CA ASN A 182 -0.56 -21.97 -14.70
C ASN A 182 0.51 -22.68 -15.53
N ASP A 183 0.48 -22.51 -16.85
CA ASP A 183 1.48 -23.01 -17.78
C ASP A 183 2.36 -21.86 -18.26
N THR A 184 3.65 -21.94 -17.92
CA THR A 184 4.65 -20.92 -18.27
C THR A 184 5.51 -21.30 -19.45
N SER A 185 5.16 -22.36 -20.19
CA SER A 185 5.83 -22.74 -21.44
C SER A 185 5.96 -21.55 -22.40
N ALA A 186 4.87 -20.80 -22.62
CA ALA A 186 4.87 -19.61 -23.46
C ALA A 186 5.73 -18.47 -22.90
N VAL A 187 5.75 -18.28 -21.57
CA VAL A 187 6.53 -17.25 -20.87
C VAL A 187 8.03 -17.53 -20.96
N SER A 188 8.42 -18.81 -20.83
CA SER A 188 9.82 -19.22 -21.00
C SER A 188 10.33 -19.05 -22.44
N ALA A 189 9.44 -19.14 -23.43
CA ALA A 189 9.79 -19.05 -24.85
C ALA A 189 9.79 -17.61 -25.39
N ASN A 190 8.84 -16.78 -24.95
CA ASN A 190 8.63 -15.43 -25.50
C ASN A 190 8.77 -14.31 -24.45
N GLY A 191 9.20 -14.62 -23.22
CA GLY A 191 9.33 -13.65 -22.14
C GLY A 191 7.98 -13.17 -21.60
N LEU A 192 7.98 -11.98 -20.99
CA LEU A 192 6.81 -11.38 -20.34
C LEU A 192 5.70 -11.02 -21.34
N SER A 193 6.06 -10.73 -22.59
CA SER A 193 5.12 -10.53 -23.70
C SER A 193 4.13 -11.70 -23.88
N ALA A 194 4.51 -12.92 -23.50
CA ALA A 194 3.63 -14.09 -23.56
C ALA A 194 2.41 -14.03 -22.63
N LEU A 195 2.38 -13.09 -21.68
CA LEU A 195 1.26 -12.87 -20.77
C LEU A 195 0.13 -12.06 -21.40
N GLU A 196 0.34 -11.40 -22.54
CA GLU A 196 -0.68 -10.60 -23.22
C GLU A 196 -1.95 -11.37 -23.62
N PRO A 197 -1.85 -12.60 -24.18
CA PRO A 197 -3.03 -13.42 -24.47
C PRO A 197 -3.80 -13.85 -23.21
N ALA A 198 -3.15 -13.88 -22.05
CA ALA A 198 -3.75 -14.17 -20.75
C ALA A 198 -4.26 -12.90 -20.03
N ALA A 199 -4.03 -11.71 -20.60
CA ALA A 199 -4.54 -10.47 -20.04
C ALA A 199 -6.06 -10.44 -20.16
N GLY A 200 -6.74 -10.57 -19.02
CA GLY A 200 -8.21 -10.49 -18.92
C GLY A 200 -8.92 -11.79 -18.56
N THR A 201 -8.27 -12.96 -18.65
CA THR A 201 -8.89 -14.25 -18.25
C THR A 201 -9.13 -14.34 -16.75
N HIS A 202 -8.23 -13.77 -15.94
CA HIS A 202 -8.33 -13.71 -14.47
C HIS A 202 -8.54 -12.28 -13.94
N ALA A 203 -9.28 -11.47 -14.70
CA ALA A 203 -9.55 -10.08 -14.35
C ALA A 203 -10.40 -9.96 -13.07
N LEU A 204 -11.31 -10.89 -12.80
CA LEU A 204 -12.17 -10.83 -11.62
C LEU A 204 -11.37 -11.06 -10.34
N GLU A 205 -10.46 -12.02 -10.34
CA GLU A 205 -9.59 -12.36 -9.22
C GLU A 205 -8.70 -11.18 -8.84
N THR A 206 -8.11 -10.53 -9.84
CA THR A 206 -7.26 -9.34 -9.64
C THR A 206 -8.06 -8.12 -9.18
N ILE A 207 -9.29 -7.91 -9.69
CA ILE A 207 -10.19 -6.85 -9.19
C ILE A 207 -10.58 -7.11 -7.73
N ILE A 208 -10.97 -8.34 -7.38
CA ILE A 208 -11.35 -8.70 -6.00
C ILE A 208 -10.15 -8.50 -5.07
N ALA A 209 -8.95 -8.95 -5.46
CA ALA A 209 -7.73 -8.74 -4.71
C ALA A 209 -7.45 -7.25 -4.48
N ALA A 210 -7.57 -6.43 -5.53
CA ALA A 210 -7.38 -4.99 -5.44
C ALA A 210 -8.38 -4.31 -4.48
N ILE A 211 -9.64 -4.71 -4.52
CA ILE A 211 -10.67 -4.23 -3.59
C ILE A 211 -10.34 -4.63 -2.16
N LEU A 212 -9.91 -5.87 -1.91
CA LEU A 212 -9.51 -6.34 -0.58
C LEU A 212 -8.34 -5.53 -0.02
N LEU A 213 -7.34 -5.20 -0.86
CA LEU A 213 -6.21 -4.37 -0.45
C LEU A 213 -6.62 -2.91 -0.18
N GLY A 214 -7.50 -2.34 -1.01
CA GLY A 214 -8.09 -1.01 -0.77
C GLY A 214 -8.88 -0.96 0.54
N LEU A 215 -9.75 -1.94 0.79
CA LEU A 215 -10.48 -2.06 2.05
C LEU A 215 -9.54 -2.24 3.25
N THR A 216 -8.46 -3.00 3.09
CA THR A 216 -7.44 -3.14 4.14
C THR A 216 -6.78 -1.80 4.47
N ALA A 217 -6.45 -0.99 3.46
CA ALA A 217 -5.96 0.38 3.66
C ALA A 217 -7.01 1.27 4.35
N LEU A 218 -8.30 1.12 4.00
CA LEU A 218 -9.39 1.89 4.59
C LEU A 218 -9.56 1.61 6.09
N VAL A 219 -9.50 0.33 6.46
CA VAL A 219 -9.70 -0.15 7.83
C VAL A 219 -8.54 0.25 8.76
N ALA A 220 -7.38 0.66 8.21
CA ALA A 220 -6.25 1.23 8.97
C ALA A 220 -6.65 2.45 9.83
N ARG A 221 -7.74 3.14 9.47
CA ARG A 221 -8.36 4.17 10.31
C ARG A 221 -8.61 3.68 11.75
N PHE A 222 -9.12 2.46 11.91
CA PHE A 222 -9.53 1.92 13.20
C PHE A 222 -8.36 1.31 13.98
N SER A 223 -7.49 0.58 13.30
CA SER A 223 -6.28 -0.01 13.88
C SER A 223 -5.22 -0.20 12.80
N LEU A 224 -3.97 0.12 13.13
CA LEU A 224 -2.84 -0.04 12.22
C LEU A 224 -2.29 -1.47 12.22
N THR A 225 -2.44 -2.19 13.34
CA THR A 225 -1.75 -3.47 13.59
C THR A 225 -2.07 -4.50 12.53
N GLY A 226 -3.35 -4.61 12.15
CA GLY A 226 -3.81 -5.55 11.15
C GLY A 226 -3.27 -5.26 9.74
N PRO A 227 -3.56 -4.07 9.16
CA PRO A 227 -3.06 -3.69 7.84
C PRO A 227 -1.53 -3.74 7.72
N GLN A 228 -0.79 -3.34 8.75
CA GLN A 228 0.68 -3.43 8.75
C GLN A 228 1.17 -4.88 8.86
N ALA A 229 0.56 -5.70 9.72
CA ALA A 229 0.89 -7.13 9.80
C ALA A 229 0.60 -7.84 8.47
N GLY A 230 -0.55 -7.56 7.85
CA GLY A 230 -0.88 -8.09 6.52
C GLY A 230 0.09 -7.62 5.44
N ALA A 231 0.36 -6.32 5.38
CA ALA A 231 1.30 -5.75 4.42
C ALA A 231 2.72 -6.34 4.53
N TRP A 232 3.27 -6.43 5.74
CA TRP A 232 4.65 -6.88 5.94
C TRP A 232 4.79 -8.38 6.09
N LEU A 233 4.01 -9.02 6.97
CA LEU A 233 4.19 -10.44 7.33
C LEU A 233 3.56 -11.39 6.32
N ILE A 234 2.50 -10.97 5.61
CA ILE A 234 1.81 -11.82 4.63
C ILE A 234 2.28 -11.53 3.22
N MET A 235 2.42 -10.25 2.86
CA MET A 235 2.75 -9.87 1.48
C MET A 235 4.24 -9.61 1.29
N ALA A 236 4.76 -8.52 1.85
CA ALA A 236 6.09 -8.01 1.53
C ALA A 236 7.21 -8.97 1.94
N ILE A 237 7.39 -9.30 3.23
CA ILE A 237 8.52 -10.13 3.68
C ILE A 237 8.55 -11.50 2.98
N PRO A 238 7.43 -12.24 2.87
CA PRO A 238 7.44 -13.53 2.17
C PRO A 238 7.87 -13.41 0.70
N THR A 239 7.36 -12.43 -0.04
CA THR A 239 7.55 -12.37 -1.50
C THR A 239 8.73 -11.49 -1.93
N TYR A 240 9.12 -10.52 -1.11
CA TYR A 240 10.26 -9.63 -1.33
C TYR A 240 11.57 -10.19 -0.77
N MET A 241 11.54 -10.98 0.31
CA MET A 241 12.75 -11.53 0.93
C MET A 241 12.80 -13.07 0.88
N LEU A 242 11.76 -13.75 1.36
CA LEU A 242 11.85 -15.21 1.53
C LEU A 242 11.83 -15.97 0.20
N VAL A 243 10.98 -15.58 -0.75
CA VAL A 243 10.93 -16.22 -2.09
C VAL A 243 12.23 -15.97 -2.87
N PRO A 244 12.77 -14.74 -2.98
CA PRO A 244 14.06 -14.51 -3.60
C PRO A 244 15.21 -15.26 -2.92
N LEU A 245 15.25 -15.30 -1.58
CA LEU A 245 16.24 -16.04 -0.82
C LEU A 245 16.14 -17.55 -1.09
N TRP A 246 14.93 -18.09 -1.07
CA TRP A 246 14.67 -19.50 -1.38
C TRP A 246 15.12 -19.86 -2.79
N SER A 247 14.75 -19.04 -3.77
CA SER A 247 15.17 -19.19 -5.18
C SER A 247 16.68 -19.17 -5.30
N SER A 248 17.37 -18.26 -4.60
CA SER A 248 18.83 -18.18 -4.59
C SER A 248 19.52 -19.38 -3.95
N ILE A 249 18.94 -19.97 -2.89
CA ILE A 249 19.53 -21.13 -2.20
C ILE A 249 19.30 -22.43 -2.99
N THR A 250 18.10 -22.59 -3.54
CA THR A 250 17.68 -23.84 -4.19
C THR A 250 17.96 -23.88 -5.69
N GLY A 251 18.28 -22.75 -6.29
CA GLY A 251 18.32 -22.61 -7.75
C GLY A 251 16.95 -22.78 -8.40
N SER A 252 15.86 -22.67 -7.62
CA SER A 252 14.51 -22.78 -8.14
C SER A 252 14.20 -21.56 -9.01
N VAL A 253 13.96 -21.82 -10.28
CA VAL A 253 13.65 -20.83 -11.30
C VAL A 253 12.33 -21.18 -11.99
N VAL A 254 11.78 -20.23 -12.74
CA VAL A 254 10.61 -20.48 -13.58
C VAL A 254 11.00 -21.50 -14.65
N THR A 255 10.39 -22.68 -14.58
CA THR A 255 10.61 -23.78 -15.53
C THR A 255 9.42 -23.89 -16.48
N PRO A 256 9.64 -24.20 -17.77
CA PRO A 256 8.56 -24.42 -18.72
C PRO A 256 7.59 -25.52 -18.24
N GLY A 257 6.28 -25.27 -18.35
CA GLY A 257 5.23 -26.23 -18.02
C GLY A 257 4.35 -25.83 -16.83
N PRO A 258 3.41 -26.72 -16.43
CA PRO A 258 2.48 -26.46 -15.34
C PRO A 258 3.16 -26.59 -13.98
N SER A 259 3.26 -25.48 -13.23
CA SER A 259 3.81 -25.51 -11.88
C SER A 259 3.31 -24.37 -11.00
N VAL A 260 2.86 -24.72 -9.78
CA VAL A 260 2.44 -23.77 -8.76
C VAL A 260 3.62 -22.94 -8.23
N THR A 261 4.82 -23.52 -8.15
CA THR A 261 6.01 -22.78 -7.70
C THR A 261 6.36 -21.68 -8.70
N THR A 262 6.10 -21.93 -9.98
CA THR A 262 6.34 -20.99 -11.07
C THR A 262 5.30 -19.88 -11.12
N GLN A 263 4.02 -20.18 -10.85
CA GLN A 263 2.98 -19.17 -10.64
C GLN A 263 3.33 -18.25 -9.48
N LEU A 264 3.75 -18.83 -8.35
CA LEU A 264 4.15 -18.08 -7.16
C LEU A 264 5.34 -17.18 -7.47
N ALA A 265 6.35 -17.68 -8.19
CA ALA A 265 7.51 -16.89 -8.60
C ALA A 265 7.08 -15.70 -9.49
N LEU A 266 6.18 -15.89 -10.45
CA LEU A 266 5.71 -14.81 -11.33
C LEU A 266 4.85 -13.76 -10.59
N ALA A 267 4.04 -14.20 -9.63
CA ALA A 267 3.18 -13.32 -8.82
C ALA A 267 3.93 -12.61 -7.70
N SER A 268 5.07 -13.15 -7.23
CA SER A 268 5.82 -12.64 -6.07
C SER A 268 6.20 -11.17 -6.20
N PRO A 269 6.74 -10.65 -7.32
CA PRO A 269 7.07 -9.23 -7.44
C PRO A 269 5.86 -8.30 -7.32
N VAL A 270 4.69 -8.71 -7.83
CA VAL A 270 3.43 -7.94 -7.73
C VAL A 270 3.00 -7.90 -6.26
N ILE A 271 2.96 -9.06 -5.59
CA ILE A 271 2.57 -9.14 -4.18
C ILE A 271 3.54 -8.35 -3.29
N ALA A 272 4.85 -8.42 -3.56
CA ALA A 272 5.88 -7.68 -2.84
C ALA A 272 5.67 -6.18 -2.96
N SER A 273 5.54 -5.67 -4.19
CA SER A 273 5.36 -4.25 -4.45
C SER A 273 4.06 -3.70 -3.87
N LEU A 274 2.95 -4.44 -3.97
CA LEU A 274 1.66 -4.06 -3.38
C LEU A 274 1.68 -4.13 -1.85
N GLY A 275 2.36 -5.11 -1.25
CA GLY A 275 2.57 -5.21 0.19
C GLY A 275 3.35 -4.01 0.73
N CYS A 276 4.48 -3.68 0.08
CA CYS A 276 5.28 -2.51 0.39
C CYS A 276 4.48 -1.20 0.24
N LEU A 277 3.70 -1.07 -0.84
CA LEU A 277 2.82 0.08 -1.08
C LEU A 277 1.77 0.23 0.02
N LEU A 278 1.11 -0.86 0.42
CA LEU A 278 0.11 -0.87 1.49
C LEU A 278 0.71 -0.49 2.85
N GLY A 279 1.86 -1.07 3.19
CA GLY A 279 2.58 -0.76 4.43
C GLY A 279 3.05 0.71 4.48
N ALA A 280 3.65 1.19 3.40
CA ALA A 280 4.14 2.57 3.31
C ALA A 280 3.00 3.61 3.30
N SER A 281 1.95 3.37 2.53
CA SER A 281 0.83 4.31 2.40
C SER A 281 0.01 4.46 3.69
N THR A 282 -0.07 3.43 4.52
CA THR A 282 -0.84 3.48 5.78
C THR A 282 -0.05 4.07 6.96
N MET A 283 1.27 4.26 6.85
CA MET A 283 2.12 4.76 7.95
C MET A 283 1.72 6.16 8.44
N GLY A 284 1.36 7.08 7.54
CA GLY A 284 0.92 8.44 7.88
C GLY A 284 -0.38 8.47 8.72
N ILE A 285 -1.22 7.44 8.61
CA ILE A 285 -2.46 7.33 9.39
C ILE A 285 -2.14 7.15 10.88
N TYR A 286 -1.07 6.43 11.20
CA TYR A 286 -0.62 6.23 12.58
C TYR A 286 -0.27 7.57 13.25
N VAL A 287 0.58 8.35 12.59
CA VAL A 287 1.07 9.62 13.14
C VAL A 287 -0.06 10.63 13.27
N ALA A 288 -0.95 10.71 12.27
CA ALA A 288 -2.13 11.56 12.33
C ALA A 288 -3.03 11.24 13.54
N ARG A 289 -3.22 9.94 13.86
CA ARG A 289 -4.00 9.52 15.04
C ARG A 289 -3.34 9.88 16.36
N GLN A 290 -2.03 9.70 16.46
CA GLN A 290 -1.28 10.02 17.67
C GLN A 290 -1.41 11.51 18.02
N ARG A 291 -1.35 12.40 17.03
CA ARG A 291 -1.54 13.85 17.23
C ARG A 291 -2.94 14.21 17.70
N VAL A 292 -3.99 13.57 17.17
CA VAL A 292 -5.37 13.79 17.64
C VAL A 292 -5.52 13.39 19.10
N SER A 293 -4.97 12.23 19.49
CA SER A 293 -5.01 11.76 20.88
C SER A 293 -4.34 12.74 21.85
N VAL A 294 -3.15 13.23 21.51
CA VAL A 294 -2.42 14.21 22.33
C VAL A 294 -3.16 15.54 22.41
N GLY A 295 -3.79 15.98 21.31
CA GLY A 295 -4.61 17.20 21.30
C GLY A 295 -5.85 17.10 22.20
N ASP A 296 -6.51 15.94 22.21
CA ASP A 296 -7.67 15.70 23.08
C ASP A 296 -7.27 15.68 24.56
N GLU A 297 -6.13 15.06 24.92
CA GLU A 297 -5.60 15.05 26.30
C GLU A 297 -5.26 16.47 26.78
N ALA A 298 -4.56 17.27 25.96
CA ALA A 298 -4.23 18.65 26.29
C ALA A 298 -5.49 19.50 26.53
N THR A 299 -6.52 19.32 25.68
CA THR A 299 -7.80 20.05 25.82
C THR A 299 -8.53 19.67 27.11
N GLN A 300 -8.48 18.40 27.52
CA GLN A 300 -9.08 17.95 28.78
C GLN A 300 -8.38 18.54 30.00
N LEU A 301 -7.04 18.60 29.98
CA LEU A 301 -6.25 19.21 31.06
C LEU A 301 -6.52 20.70 31.20
N ASP A 302 -6.61 21.44 30.09
CA ASP A 302 -6.97 22.87 30.12
C ASP A 302 -8.37 23.09 30.69
N THR A 303 -9.34 22.25 30.28
CA THR A 303 -10.72 22.32 30.80
C THR A 303 -10.78 22.03 32.31
N GLN A 304 -9.99 21.08 32.80
CA GLN A 304 -9.89 20.79 34.24
C GLN A 304 -9.20 21.92 35.02
N ARG A 305 -8.18 22.55 34.43
CA ARG A 305 -7.48 23.68 35.04
C ARG A 305 -8.40 24.90 35.19
N ASP A 306 -9.19 25.20 34.17
CA ASP A 306 -10.16 26.30 34.21
C ASP A 306 -11.26 26.05 35.24
N GLN A 307 -11.70 24.79 35.40
CA GLN A 307 -12.64 24.41 36.47
C GLN A 307 -12.06 24.61 37.87
N ASN A 308 -10.82 24.16 38.12
CA ASN A 308 -10.17 24.35 39.42
C ASN A 308 -9.96 25.83 39.76
N ASN A 309 -9.53 26.66 38.80
CA ASN A 309 -9.37 28.11 39.01
C ASN A 309 -10.72 28.81 39.27
N GLY A 310 -11.80 28.34 38.63
CA GLY A 310 -13.16 28.84 38.86
C GLY A 310 -13.72 28.49 40.26
N ASP A 311 -13.32 27.36 40.81
CA ASP A 311 -13.72 26.95 42.17
C ASP A 311 -12.88 27.66 43.25
N GLU A 312 -11.59 27.90 43.03
CA GLU A 312 -10.74 28.70 43.94
C GLU A 312 -11.22 30.15 44.07
N THR A 313 -11.61 30.77 42.95
CA THR A 313 -12.17 32.13 42.97
C THR A 313 -13.52 32.22 43.68
N ARG A 314 -14.36 31.18 43.60
CA ARG A 314 -15.63 31.09 44.36
C ARG A 314 -15.45 30.84 45.86
N LEU A 315 -14.34 30.23 46.26
CA LEU A 315 -13.99 30.03 47.67
C LEU A 315 -13.37 31.29 48.30
N ALA A 316 -12.72 32.15 47.52
CA ALA A 316 -12.15 33.40 47.99
C ALA A 316 -13.19 34.52 48.24
N ASP A 317 -14.37 34.43 47.62
CA ASP A 317 -15.48 35.39 47.77
C ASP A 317 -16.47 35.04 48.92
N LYS A 318 -16.18 34.01 49.72
CA LYS A 318 -16.95 33.62 50.92
C LYS A 318 -16.17 33.90 52.20
#